data_AF-A0A9D5EW76-F1
#
_entry.id   AF-A0A9D5EW76-F1
#
_cell.length_a   1.000
_cell.length_b   1.000
_cell.length_c   1.000
_cell.angle_alpha   90.00
_cell.angle_beta   90.00
_cell.angle_gamma   90.00
#
_symmetry.space_group_name_H-M   'P 1'
#
loop_
_entity.id
_entity.type
_entity.pdbx_description
1 polymer ?
#
loop_
_entity_poly.entity_id
_entity_poly.type
_entity_poly.pdbx_seq_one_letter_code
_entity_poly.pdbx_strand_id
1 'polypeptide(L)'
;MIPSLLVAAAITAPAAPVPRDTVPNTTGPAPRVLAVRAEAGGTIWITAQVYQKQKVQQQFVAIENGKQVVKQQEVEQLTSNYIRKTLGDFGGKFATADGVTLSVEDANRRLKDGATLLITADGKPVDKGWLKAVNDDTVVMTAEGLGEAHFVTGSAPYPLTASPRLVMLGIDDKGDVRLPVNANPNSNNGVYYGGRGRGGLRMAQADIAVIDGFAPPPPASTTPAGSDGKKSLTDIKFDAYDVTGKLVYRSEALTRLKAGGLAIVAGDNRFPDENYLRAFREDLLVIVSGELVFQPGQPNPFDRATGKPAAAGQLVKPVPQPVIGIAAPAVIKRVQIQIEN
;
A
#
# COMPACT_ATOMS: atom_id res chain seq x y z
N MET A 1 0.33 42.01 53.68
CA MET A 1 -0.25 41.10 52.68
C MET A 1 0.53 41.32 51.39
N ILE A 2 1.35 40.36 50.98
CA ILE A 2 2.23 40.46 49.80
C ILE A 2 1.61 39.56 48.72
N PRO A 3 1.26 40.08 47.53
CA PRO A 3 0.73 39.25 46.47
C PRO A 3 1.89 38.49 45.82
N SER A 4 1.93 37.18 46.05
CA SER A 4 2.89 36.29 45.40
C SER A 4 2.64 36.25 43.89
N LEU A 5 3.59 36.79 43.13
CA LEU A 5 3.64 36.70 41.67
C LEU A 5 4.06 35.28 41.29
N LEU A 6 3.12 34.45 40.83
CA LEU A 6 3.42 33.17 40.21
C LEU A 6 3.99 33.43 38.80
N VAL A 7 5.31 33.35 38.69
CA VAL A 7 6.01 33.33 37.40
C VAL A 7 5.78 31.95 36.78
N ALA A 8 4.94 31.91 35.75
CA ALA A 8 4.78 30.73 34.90
C ALA A 8 6.06 30.51 34.09
N ALA A 9 6.87 29.55 34.50
CA ALA A 9 7.98 29.06 33.70
C ALA A 9 7.40 28.34 32.47
N ALA A 10 7.34 29.04 31.34
CA ALA A 10 7.10 28.42 30.04
C ALA A 10 8.28 27.48 29.76
N ILE A 11 8.06 26.18 29.98
CA ILE A 11 9.00 25.12 29.63
C ILE A 11 9.11 25.14 28.11
N THR A 12 10.11 25.83 27.58
CA THR A 12 10.54 25.68 26.20
C THR A 12 11.15 24.30 26.06
N ALA A 13 10.31 23.30 25.77
CA ALA A 13 10.80 21.99 25.38
C ALA A 13 11.73 22.18 24.17
N PRO A 14 12.95 21.61 24.17
CA PRO A 14 13.83 21.69 23.02
C PRO A 14 13.08 21.14 21.81
N ALA A 15 12.98 21.96 20.76
CA ALA A 15 12.44 21.52 19.48
C ALA A 15 13.18 20.24 19.09
N ALA A 16 12.45 19.16 18.84
CA ALA A 16 13.08 17.90 18.51
C ALA A 16 13.98 18.10 17.26
N PRO A 17 15.14 17.44 17.20
CA PRO A 17 16.08 17.62 16.10
C PRO A 17 15.38 17.41 14.76
N VAL A 18 15.63 18.34 13.83
CA VAL A 18 15.17 18.23 12.44
C VAL A 18 15.72 16.93 11.84
N PRO A 19 14.92 16.14 11.11
CA PRO A 19 15.39 14.89 10.51
C PRO A 19 16.71 15.09 9.75
N ARG A 20 17.69 14.24 10.06
CA ARG A 20 19.05 14.32 9.47
C ARG A 20 19.12 13.81 8.03
N ASP A 21 18.00 13.37 7.48
CA ASP A 21 17.92 12.81 6.15
C ASP A 21 17.94 13.95 5.11
N THR A 22 19.10 14.57 4.89
CA THR A 22 19.32 15.44 3.73
C THR A 22 19.00 14.62 2.48
N VAL A 23 18.07 15.10 1.65
CA VAL A 23 17.47 14.40 0.49
C VAL A 23 18.48 13.46 -0.17
N PRO A 24 18.48 12.16 0.16
CA PRO A 24 19.37 11.24 -0.48
C PRO A 24 18.83 11.01 -1.88
N ASN A 25 19.74 10.81 -2.82
CA ASN A 25 19.44 10.28 -4.14
C ASN A 25 19.02 8.80 -4.01
N THR A 26 17.95 8.51 -3.26
CA THR A 26 17.43 7.16 -3.09
C THR A 26 17.00 6.66 -4.45
N THR A 27 17.54 5.51 -4.82
CA THR A 27 17.20 4.84 -6.06
C THR A 27 16.22 3.70 -5.79
N GLY A 28 15.50 3.28 -6.83
CA GLY A 28 14.52 2.20 -6.72
C GLY A 28 13.26 2.55 -5.92
N PRO A 29 12.33 1.59 -5.82
CA PRO A 29 11.10 1.74 -5.03
C PRO A 29 11.38 1.61 -3.52
N ALA A 30 10.51 2.18 -2.69
CA ALA A 30 10.55 1.94 -1.25
C ALA A 30 10.23 0.45 -0.95
N PRO A 31 10.85 -0.14 0.09
CA PRO A 31 10.47 -1.47 0.52
C PRO A 31 9.03 -1.48 1.07
N ARG A 32 8.35 -2.62 0.90
CA ARG A 32 7.09 -2.89 1.58
C ARG A 32 7.36 -3.19 3.05
N VAL A 33 6.54 -2.64 3.93
CA VAL A 33 6.61 -2.88 5.37
C VAL A 33 5.64 -4.00 5.70
N LEU A 34 6.09 -5.05 6.37
CA LEU A 34 5.23 -6.14 6.82
C LEU A 34 5.48 -6.40 8.30
N ALA A 35 4.41 -6.54 9.09
CA ALA A 35 4.51 -7.08 10.43
C ALA A 35 4.23 -8.58 10.37
N VAL A 36 5.20 -9.38 10.81
CA VAL A 36 5.12 -10.84 10.82
C VAL A 36 5.33 -11.37 12.23
N ARG A 37 4.71 -12.50 12.52
CA ARG A 37 4.86 -13.26 13.77
C ARG A 37 4.69 -14.74 13.46
N ALA A 38 5.36 -15.61 14.21
CA ALA A 38 5.10 -17.03 14.12
C ALA A 38 3.69 -17.39 14.61
N GLU A 39 3.02 -18.30 13.92
CA GLU A 39 1.80 -18.95 14.42
C GLU A 39 2.14 -19.91 15.59
N ALA A 40 1.13 -20.52 16.21
CA ALA A 40 1.31 -21.47 17.32
C ALA A 40 2.25 -22.64 16.98
N GLY A 41 2.36 -23.01 15.69
CA GLY A 41 3.30 -24.02 15.19
C GLY A 41 4.73 -23.52 14.93
N GLY A 42 5.08 -22.29 15.33
CA GLY A 42 6.41 -21.70 15.12
C GLY A 42 6.71 -21.25 13.69
N THR A 43 5.78 -21.49 12.75
CA THR A 43 5.95 -21.12 11.34
C THR A 43 5.50 -19.69 11.08
N ILE A 44 6.30 -18.93 10.35
CA ILE A 44 5.95 -17.60 9.86
C ILE A 44 5.37 -17.73 8.46
N TRP A 45 4.15 -17.22 8.29
CA TRP A 45 3.46 -17.18 7.00
C TRP A 45 3.41 -15.74 6.49
N ILE A 46 3.80 -15.53 5.24
CA ILE A 46 3.46 -14.33 4.50
C ILE A 46 2.18 -14.62 3.73
N THR A 47 1.13 -13.88 4.09
CA THR A 47 -0.19 -13.98 3.46
C THR A 47 -0.49 -12.68 2.73
N ALA A 48 -0.78 -12.76 1.43
CA ALA A 48 -1.10 -11.59 0.63
C ALA A 48 -2.04 -11.94 -0.54
N GLN A 49 -2.65 -10.90 -1.12
CA GLN A 49 -3.31 -10.96 -2.41
C GLN A 49 -2.41 -10.32 -3.47
N VAL A 50 -2.20 -11.00 -4.59
CA VAL A 50 -1.49 -10.46 -5.75
C VAL A 50 -2.48 -10.29 -6.87
N TYR A 51 -2.61 -9.06 -7.36
CA TYR A 51 -3.50 -8.77 -8.48
C TYR A 51 -2.78 -9.00 -9.80
N GLN A 52 -3.39 -9.76 -10.70
CA GLN A 52 -2.87 -10.03 -12.03
C GLN A 52 -3.92 -9.70 -13.07
N LYS A 53 -3.50 -9.07 -14.16
CA LYS A 53 -4.37 -8.91 -15.34
C LYS A 53 -4.40 -10.24 -16.09
N GLN A 54 -5.58 -10.83 -16.20
CA GLN A 54 -5.81 -12.05 -16.95
C GLN A 54 -6.79 -11.76 -18.09
N LYS A 55 -6.48 -12.29 -19.28
CA LYS A 55 -7.36 -12.25 -20.43
C LYS A 55 -8.47 -13.28 -20.24
N VAL A 56 -9.70 -12.80 -20.05
CA VAL A 56 -10.88 -13.65 -19.85
C VAL A 56 -11.84 -13.46 -21.02
N GLN A 57 -12.38 -14.55 -21.54
CA GLN A 57 -13.44 -14.49 -22.55
C GLN A 57 -14.75 -14.12 -21.86
N GLN A 58 -15.28 -12.93 -22.14
CA GLN A 58 -16.58 -12.50 -21.65
C GLN A 58 -17.62 -12.59 -22.77
N GLN A 59 -18.79 -13.12 -22.44
CA GLN A 59 -19.95 -13.10 -23.31
C GLN A 59 -20.77 -11.84 -23.04
N PHE A 60 -21.09 -11.08 -24.07
CA PHE A 60 -21.99 -9.94 -24.00
C PHE A 60 -23.08 -10.08 -25.06
N VAL A 61 -24.29 -9.64 -24.71
CA VAL A 61 -25.42 -9.63 -25.64
C VAL A 61 -25.37 -8.32 -26.41
N ALA A 62 -25.19 -8.39 -27.73
CA ALA A 62 -25.34 -7.27 -28.63
C ALA A 62 -26.70 -7.38 -29.34
N ILE A 63 -27.38 -6.25 -29.55
CA ILE A 63 -28.57 -6.22 -30.41
C ILE A 63 -28.10 -5.95 -31.84
N GLU A 64 -28.24 -6.95 -32.70
CA GLU A 64 -27.90 -6.83 -34.13
C GLU A 64 -29.16 -7.11 -34.95
N ASN A 65 -29.58 -6.13 -35.76
CA ASN A 65 -30.80 -6.22 -36.58
C ASN A 65 -32.06 -6.55 -35.76
N GLY A 66 -32.19 -5.96 -34.57
CA GLY A 66 -33.33 -6.20 -33.67
C GLY A 66 -33.36 -7.58 -33.01
N LYS A 67 -32.33 -8.41 -33.18
CA LYS A 67 -32.16 -9.70 -32.50
C LYS A 67 -31.02 -9.63 -31.49
N GLN A 68 -31.22 -10.25 -30.33
CA GLN A 68 -30.15 -10.44 -29.36
C GLN A 68 -29.18 -11.51 -29.86
N VAL A 69 -27.90 -11.15 -29.99
CA VAL A 69 -26.81 -12.03 -30.41
C VAL A 69 -25.76 -12.04 -29.31
N VAL A 70 -25.41 -13.24 -28.82
CA VAL A 70 -24.33 -13.40 -27.84
C VAL A 70 -22.99 -13.34 -28.58
N LYS A 71 -22.12 -12.40 -28.19
CA LYS A 71 -20.76 -12.25 -28.70
C LYS A 71 -19.75 -12.57 -27.61
N GLN A 72 -18.62 -13.14 -28.00
CA GLN A 72 -17.47 -13.34 -27.12
C GLN A 72 -16.43 -12.26 -27.42
N GLN A 73 -15.90 -11.62 -26.37
CA GLN A 73 -14.78 -10.71 -26.46
C GLN A 73 -13.79 -11.02 -25.35
N GLU A 74 -12.51 -11.03 -25.72
CA GLU A 74 -11.41 -11.13 -24.78
C GLU A 74 -11.24 -9.79 -24.08
N VAL A 75 -11.43 -9.76 -22.76
CA VAL A 75 -11.28 -8.58 -21.93
C VAL A 75 -10.19 -8.83 -20.90
N GLU A 76 -9.32 -7.85 -20.67
CA GLU A 76 -8.39 -7.90 -19.54
C GLU A 76 -9.18 -7.67 -18.25
N GLN A 77 -9.22 -8.68 -17.39
CA GLN A 77 -9.83 -8.62 -16.09
C GLN A 77 -8.74 -8.70 -15.01
N LEU A 78 -8.83 -7.82 -14.01
CA LEU A 78 -7.96 -7.90 -12.84
C LEU A 78 -8.47 -9.03 -11.93
N THR A 79 -7.68 -10.08 -11.76
CA THR A 79 -7.98 -11.19 -10.84
C THR A 79 -7.07 -11.12 -9.62
N SER A 80 -7.61 -11.50 -8.46
CA SER A 80 -6.85 -11.56 -7.20
C SER A 80 -6.45 -12.99 -6.94
N ASN A 81 -5.14 -13.25 -6.85
CA ASN A 81 -4.59 -14.54 -6.44
C ASN A 81 -4.15 -14.46 -4.99
N TYR A 82 -4.68 -15.34 -4.17
CA TYR A 82 -4.27 -15.47 -2.77
C TYR A 82 -2.98 -16.27 -2.68
N ILE A 83 -1.99 -15.73 -1.96
CA ILE A 83 -0.75 -16.43 -1.63
C ILE A 83 -0.62 -16.56 -0.12
N ARG A 84 -0.23 -17.76 0.32
CA ARG A 84 0.17 -18.05 1.71
C ARG A 84 1.37 -18.98 1.64
N LYS A 85 2.53 -18.46 2.00
CA LYS A 85 3.82 -19.14 1.83
C LYS A 85 4.72 -18.86 3.04
N THR A 86 5.59 -19.80 3.37
CA THR A 86 6.62 -19.56 4.38
C THR A 86 7.71 -18.65 3.81
N LEU A 87 8.59 -18.12 4.67
CA LEU A 87 9.73 -17.30 4.22
C LEU A 87 10.60 -18.05 3.19
N GLY A 88 10.84 -19.35 3.37
CA GLY A 88 11.66 -20.16 2.47
C GLY A 88 11.01 -20.42 1.10
N ASP A 89 9.67 -20.52 1.04
CA ASP A 89 8.93 -20.86 -0.19
C ASP A 89 8.93 -19.75 -1.24
N PHE A 90 9.39 -18.55 -0.88
CA PHE A 90 9.57 -17.45 -1.83
C PHE A 90 10.90 -17.52 -2.58
N GLY A 91 11.84 -18.38 -2.17
CA GLY A 91 13.19 -18.41 -2.73
C GLY A 91 13.93 -17.07 -2.57
N GLY A 92 13.53 -16.27 -1.59
CA GLY A 92 14.09 -14.94 -1.34
C GLY A 92 15.45 -15.01 -0.66
N LYS A 93 16.21 -13.92 -0.74
CA LYS A 93 17.43 -13.72 0.04
C LYS A 93 17.12 -12.87 1.27
N PHE A 94 17.78 -13.17 2.38
CA PHE A 94 17.59 -12.46 3.64
C PHE A 94 18.88 -11.76 4.03
N ALA A 95 18.75 -10.53 4.51
CA ALA A 95 19.83 -9.78 5.11
C ALA A 95 19.27 -8.89 6.23
N THR A 96 20.14 -8.37 7.09
CA THR A 96 19.82 -7.25 7.97
C THR A 96 19.94 -5.92 7.21
N ALA A 97 19.41 -4.84 7.76
CA ALA A 97 19.42 -3.52 7.14
C ALA A 97 20.84 -2.93 6.95
N ASP A 98 21.81 -3.33 7.78
CA ASP A 98 23.23 -3.04 7.60
C ASP A 98 23.92 -3.89 6.52
N GLY A 99 23.23 -4.92 6.00
CA GLY A 99 23.68 -5.77 4.90
C GLY A 99 24.26 -7.13 5.29
N VAL A 100 24.23 -7.53 6.58
CA VAL A 100 24.66 -8.88 6.98
C VAL A 100 23.69 -9.92 6.42
N THR A 101 24.22 -10.87 5.65
CA THR A 101 23.42 -11.96 5.07
C THR A 101 22.89 -12.88 6.17
N LEU A 102 21.63 -13.29 6.06
CA LEU A 102 20.96 -14.20 6.98
C LEU A 102 20.55 -15.48 6.26
N SER A 103 20.60 -16.62 6.97
CA SER A 103 19.88 -17.81 6.53
C SER A 103 18.37 -17.65 6.76
N VAL A 104 17.58 -18.54 6.16
CA VAL A 104 16.12 -18.59 6.39
C VAL A 104 15.82 -18.91 7.86
N GLU A 105 16.62 -19.75 8.50
CA GLU A 105 16.50 -20.12 9.92
C GLU A 105 16.78 -18.94 10.84
N ASP A 106 17.84 -18.17 10.55
CA ASP A 106 18.18 -16.95 11.30
C ASP A 106 17.10 -15.88 11.16
N ALA A 107 16.56 -15.69 9.94
CA ALA A 107 15.44 -14.79 9.69
C ALA A 107 14.19 -15.22 10.49
N ASN A 108 13.82 -16.51 10.43
CA ASN A 108 12.69 -17.03 11.20
C ASN A 108 12.89 -16.82 12.71
N ARG A 109 14.09 -17.06 13.23
CA ARG A 109 14.40 -16.87 14.66
C ARG A 109 14.19 -15.42 15.11
N ARG A 110 14.58 -14.44 14.28
CA ARG A 110 14.41 -13.01 14.59
C ARG A 110 12.96 -12.56 14.52
N LEU A 111 12.19 -13.13 13.60
CA LEU A 111 10.81 -12.71 13.32
C LEU A 111 9.75 -13.44 14.17
N LYS A 112 10.13 -14.53 14.88
CA LYS A 112 9.20 -15.42 15.57
C LYS A 112 8.28 -14.71 16.58
N ASP A 113 8.83 -13.75 17.32
CA ASP A 113 8.15 -13.09 18.45
C ASP A 113 7.33 -11.86 18.03
N GLY A 114 7.28 -11.56 16.73
CA GLY A 114 6.62 -10.36 16.21
C GLY A 114 7.62 -9.26 15.91
N ALA A 115 7.88 -9.04 14.63
CA ALA A 115 8.82 -8.01 14.17
C ALA A 115 8.40 -7.45 12.81
N THR A 116 9.02 -6.33 12.47
CA THR A 116 8.91 -5.72 11.14
C THR A 116 9.85 -6.44 10.17
N LEU A 117 9.34 -6.80 9.01
CA LEU A 117 10.05 -7.34 7.87
C LEU A 117 9.92 -6.33 6.72
N LEU A 118 11.06 -5.91 6.16
CA LEU A 118 11.09 -5.12 4.93
C LEU A 118 11.17 -6.05 3.72
N ILE A 119 10.31 -5.87 2.73
CA ILE A 119 10.28 -6.69 1.51
C ILE A 119 10.54 -5.80 0.29
N THR A 120 11.46 -6.22 -0.57
CA THR A 120 11.76 -5.49 -1.81
C THR A 120 10.55 -5.44 -2.74
N ALA A 121 10.24 -4.27 -3.30
CA ALA A 121 9.12 -4.17 -4.22
C ALA A 121 9.42 -4.71 -5.64
N ASP A 122 10.68 -4.68 -6.08
CA ASP A 122 11.07 -5.07 -7.45
C ASP A 122 12.00 -6.29 -7.51
N GLY A 123 12.18 -6.99 -6.39
CA GLY A 123 13.11 -8.12 -6.28
C GLY A 123 14.60 -7.74 -6.30
N LYS A 124 14.94 -6.45 -6.25
CA LYS A 124 16.32 -5.96 -6.18
C LYS A 124 16.68 -5.55 -4.75
N PRO A 125 17.97 -5.53 -4.37
CA PRO A 125 18.39 -5.04 -3.07
C PRO A 125 17.83 -3.65 -2.78
N VAL A 126 17.36 -3.44 -1.55
CA VAL A 126 16.83 -2.15 -1.09
C VAL A 126 17.96 -1.12 -1.05
N ASP A 127 17.74 0.06 -1.63
CA ASP A 127 18.68 1.17 -1.57
C ASP A 127 18.97 1.58 -0.12
N LYS A 128 20.24 1.81 0.20
CA LYS A 128 20.70 2.12 1.57
C LYS A 128 20.00 3.35 2.15
N GLY A 129 19.59 4.32 1.32
CA GLY A 129 18.88 5.49 1.81
C GLY A 129 17.47 5.18 2.30
N TRP A 130 16.81 4.10 1.85
CA TRP A 130 15.58 3.60 2.48
C TRP A 130 15.88 2.90 3.80
N LEU A 131 16.95 2.10 3.85
CA LEU A 131 17.35 1.34 5.03
C LEU A 131 17.76 2.23 6.22
N LYS A 132 18.12 3.49 5.96
CA LYS A 132 18.30 4.49 7.02
C LYS A 132 17.05 4.61 7.92
N ALA A 133 15.84 4.38 7.42
CA ALA A 133 14.62 4.51 8.22
C ALA A 133 14.51 3.51 9.37
N VAL A 134 15.30 2.43 9.34
CA VAL A 134 15.16 1.32 10.28
C VAL A 134 16.44 1.05 11.05
N ASN A 135 16.33 0.28 12.13
CA ASN A 135 17.45 -0.22 12.92
C ASN A 135 18.27 -1.22 12.10
N ASP A 136 19.58 -1.24 12.33
CA ASP A 136 20.54 -2.05 11.58
C ASP A 136 20.20 -3.55 11.56
N ASP A 137 19.57 -4.06 12.62
CA ASP A 137 19.22 -5.48 12.81
C ASP A 137 17.91 -5.91 12.12
N THR A 138 17.19 -4.96 11.53
CA THR A 138 15.90 -5.19 10.83
C THR A 138 16.07 -6.18 9.69
N VAL A 139 15.21 -7.20 9.63
CA VAL A 139 15.25 -8.19 8.56
C VAL A 139 14.71 -7.59 7.26
N VAL A 140 15.48 -7.75 6.18
CA VAL A 140 15.16 -7.38 4.81
C VAL A 140 15.10 -8.64 3.97
N MET A 141 14.00 -8.83 3.26
CA MET A 141 13.78 -9.93 2.31
C MET A 141 13.77 -9.39 0.89
N THR A 142 14.69 -9.90 0.08
CA THR A 142 14.74 -9.66 -1.36
C THR A 142 14.04 -10.81 -2.08
N ALA A 143 12.88 -10.54 -2.67
CA ALA A 143 12.07 -11.53 -3.37
C ALA A 143 11.29 -10.90 -4.53
N GLU A 144 11.10 -11.67 -5.60
CA GLU A 144 10.32 -11.25 -6.77
C GLU A 144 8.81 -11.42 -6.54
N GLY A 145 8.01 -10.63 -7.25
CA GLY A 145 6.54 -10.80 -7.29
C GLY A 145 5.78 -10.30 -6.06
N LEU A 146 6.45 -9.67 -5.09
CA LEU A 146 5.82 -9.10 -3.89
C LEU A 146 5.63 -7.58 -3.94
N GLY A 147 6.04 -6.91 -5.03
CA GLY A 147 5.83 -5.47 -5.22
C GLY A 147 4.38 -5.04 -5.17
N GLU A 148 3.50 -5.77 -5.85
CA GLU A 148 2.06 -5.48 -5.92
C GLU A 148 1.25 -6.32 -4.91
N ALA A 149 1.92 -6.91 -3.92
CA ALA A 149 1.26 -7.73 -2.92
C ALA A 149 0.50 -6.87 -1.90
N HIS A 150 -0.76 -7.20 -1.69
CA HIS A 150 -1.60 -6.64 -0.63
C HIS A 150 -1.62 -7.61 0.55
N PHE A 151 -0.82 -7.30 1.58
CA PHE A 151 -0.70 -8.15 2.76
C PHE A 151 -1.99 -8.17 3.57
N VAL A 152 -2.34 -9.35 4.08
CA VAL A 152 -3.58 -9.56 4.84
C VAL A 152 -3.48 -8.95 6.24
N THR A 153 -4.56 -8.30 6.68
CA THR A 153 -4.71 -7.69 8.00
C THR A 153 -6.11 -7.97 8.58
N GLY A 154 -6.30 -7.76 9.88
CA GLY A 154 -7.62 -7.70 10.53
C GLY A 154 -7.74 -8.52 11.82
N SER A 155 -7.21 -9.75 11.88
CA SER A 155 -7.32 -10.61 13.06
C SER A 155 -6.04 -11.38 13.31
N ALA A 156 -5.75 -11.68 14.58
CA ALA A 156 -4.63 -12.53 14.97
C ALA A 156 -4.56 -13.82 14.11
N PRO A 157 -3.38 -14.21 13.61
CA PRO A 157 -2.06 -13.67 13.93
C PRO A 157 -1.68 -12.37 13.17
N TYR A 158 -2.55 -11.88 12.29
CA TYR A 158 -2.28 -10.69 11.47
C TYR A 158 -2.45 -9.39 12.25
N PRO A 159 -1.75 -8.31 11.83
CA PRO A 159 -1.96 -6.96 12.36
C PRO A 159 -3.41 -6.50 12.16
N LEU A 160 -3.93 -5.65 13.06
CA LEU A 160 -5.28 -5.09 12.98
C LEU A 160 -5.40 -3.93 11.98
N THR A 161 -4.26 -3.32 11.64
CA THR A 161 -4.12 -2.16 10.76
C THR A 161 -3.46 -2.55 9.45
N ALA A 162 -3.77 -1.78 8.39
CA ALA A 162 -3.11 -1.93 7.09
C ALA A 162 -1.60 -1.68 7.23
N SER A 163 -0.79 -2.36 6.40
CA SER A 163 0.64 -2.11 6.38
C SER A 163 0.94 -0.66 6.00
N PRO A 164 1.70 0.09 6.82
CA PRO A 164 2.04 1.46 6.48
C PRO A 164 3.06 1.50 5.34
N ARG A 165 3.27 2.69 4.77
CA ARG A 165 4.19 2.90 3.67
C ARG A 165 5.37 3.73 4.13
N LEU A 166 6.58 3.27 3.82
CA LEU A 166 7.77 4.11 3.89
C LEU A 166 7.78 5.04 2.67
N VAL A 167 7.90 6.34 2.90
CA VAL A 167 7.93 7.35 1.84
C VAL A 167 9.12 8.29 2.05
N MET A 168 9.66 8.79 0.95
CA MET A 168 10.62 9.88 0.95
C MET A 168 9.87 11.14 0.56
N LEU A 169 9.75 12.08 1.48
CA LEU A 169 9.09 13.35 1.24
C LEU A 169 10.11 14.44 0.92
N GLY A 170 9.72 15.33 0.03
CA GLY A 170 10.48 16.51 -0.33
C GLY A 170 9.52 17.63 -0.70
N ILE A 171 10.05 18.85 -0.70
CA ILE A 171 9.37 20.01 -1.22
C ILE A 171 9.43 20.03 -2.75
N ASP A 172 8.38 20.54 -3.38
CA ASP A 172 8.37 20.88 -4.79
C ASP A 172 9.09 22.23 -5.07
N ASP A 173 9.03 22.70 -6.31
CA ASP A 173 9.57 23.98 -6.76
C ASP A 173 8.95 25.20 -6.07
N LYS A 174 7.81 25.02 -5.40
CA LYS A 174 7.08 26.05 -4.64
C LYS A 174 7.35 25.98 -3.14
N GLY A 175 8.15 25.00 -2.68
CA GLY A 175 8.43 24.82 -1.26
C GLY A 175 7.34 24.05 -0.50
N ASP A 176 6.43 23.38 -1.21
CA ASP A 176 5.33 22.61 -0.63
C ASP A 176 5.59 21.11 -0.70
N VAL A 177 5.23 20.40 0.37
CA VAL A 177 5.20 18.93 0.36
C VAL A 177 3.90 18.49 -0.28
N ARG A 178 3.95 17.87 -1.46
CA ARG A 178 2.76 17.40 -2.17
C ARG A 178 2.68 15.88 -2.17
N LEU A 179 1.55 15.33 -1.70
CA LEU A 179 1.32 13.89 -1.66
C LEU A 179 0.28 13.47 -2.70
N PRO A 180 0.43 12.29 -3.33
CA PRO A 180 -0.68 11.66 -4.02
C PRO A 180 -1.81 11.46 -3.02
N VAL A 181 -3.03 11.72 -3.46
CA VAL A 181 -4.23 11.46 -2.67
C VAL A 181 -5.20 10.65 -3.50
N ASN A 182 -6.02 9.86 -2.84
CA ASN A 182 -7.17 9.28 -3.49
C ASN A 182 -8.20 10.39 -3.70
N ALA A 183 -8.47 10.75 -4.96
CA ALA A 183 -9.47 11.77 -5.33
C ALA A 183 -10.89 11.39 -4.88
N ASN A 184 -11.12 10.12 -4.58
CA ASN A 184 -12.38 9.59 -4.12
C ASN A 184 -12.19 8.80 -2.81
N PRO A 185 -11.90 9.49 -1.70
CA PRO A 185 -11.70 8.81 -0.42
C PRO A 185 -13.03 8.24 0.15
N ASN A 186 -14.18 8.53 -0.48
CA ASN A 186 -15.49 8.44 0.16
C ASN A 186 -16.72 8.22 -0.76
N SER A 187 -16.62 7.45 -1.85
CA SER A 187 -17.83 6.95 -2.54
C SER A 187 -18.19 5.54 -2.07
N ASN A 188 -18.82 5.39 -0.91
CA ASN A 188 -19.47 4.15 -0.40
C ASN A 188 -18.65 2.84 -0.31
N ASN A 189 -17.45 2.76 -0.87
CA ASN A 189 -16.49 1.67 -0.75
C ASN A 189 -15.39 2.10 0.20
N GLY A 190 -15.75 2.43 1.44
CA GLY A 190 -14.78 2.39 2.51
C GLY A 190 -14.09 1.02 2.39
N VAL A 191 -12.76 1.01 2.22
CA VAL A 191 -12.01 -0.23 2.44
C VAL A 191 -12.12 -0.47 3.95
N TYR A 192 -13.25 -1.05 4.35
CA TYR A 192 -13.55 -1.36 5.73
C TYR A 192 -12.68 -2.54 6.11
N TYR A 193 -11.53 -2.26 6.72
CA TYR A 193 -10.80 -3.25 7.48
C TYR A 193 -11.60 -3.56 8.76
N GLY A 194 -12.63 -4.38 8.62
CA GLY A 194 -13.31 -5.11 9.71
C GLY A 194 -13.89 -4.25 10.83
N GLY A 195 -15.09 -3.69 10.63
CA GLY A 195 -15.99 -3.36 11.74
C GLY A 195 -16.38 -4.64 12.50
N ARG A 196 -16.47 -4.54 13.83
CA ARG A 196 -16.80 -5.64 14.77
C ARG A 196 -18.15 -6.32 14.43
N GLY A 197 -18.16 -7.23 13.47
CA GLY A 197 -19.22 -8.20 13.25
C GLY A 197 -18.89 -9.49 14.00
N ARG A 198 -19.74 -9.88 14.96
CA ARG A 198 -19.60 -11.08 15.81
C ARG A 198 -19.05 -12.32 15.07
N GLY A 199 -17.91 -12.83 15.54
CA GLY A 199 -17.69 -14.27 15.74
C GLY A 199 -17.43 -15.18 14.54
N GLY A 200 -16.70 -14.74 13.51
CA GLY A 200 -16.19 -15.64 12.47
C GLY A 200 -14.89 -15.13 11.85
N LEU A 201 -14.00 -16.04 11.45
CA LEU A 201 -12.84 -15.78 10.59
C LEU A 201 -13.34 -15.14 9.29
N ARG A 202 -13.51 -13.83 9.27
CA ARG A 202 -13.71 -13.09 8.03
C ARG A 202 -12.33 -12.84 7.48
N MET A 203 -11.96 -13.63 6.47
CA MET A 203 -11.00 -13.12 5.50
C MET A 203 -11.48 -11.72 5.13
N ALA A 204 -10.60 -10.72 5.20
CA ALA A 204 -10.78 -9.51 4.43
C ALA A 204 -10.65 -9.89 2.95
N GLN A 205 -11.58 -10.72 2.46
CA GLN A 205 -12.05 -10.60 1.12
C GLN A 205 -12.50 -9.15 1.09
N ALA A 206 -11.79 -8.32 0.32
CA ALA A 206 -12.41 -7.16 -0.26
C ALA A 206 -13.54 -7.71 -1.15
N ASP A 207 -14.60 -8.22 -0.54
CA ASP A 207 -15.90 -8.17 -1.14
C ASP A 207 -16.08 -6.68 -1.34
N ILE A 208 -15.97 -6.28 -2.60
CA ILE A 208 -16.65 -5.11 -3.11
C ILE A 208 -18.13 -5.43 -2.91
N ALA A 209 -18.58 -5.42 -1.65
CA ALA A 209 -19.98 -5.33 -1.33
C ALA A 209 -20.30 -3.90 -1.72
N VAL A 210 -20.92 -3.75 -2.89
CA VAL A 210 -21.75 -2.59 -3.17
C VAL A 210 -22.81 -2.59 -2.07
N ILE A 211 -22.51 -1.92 -0.96
CA ILE A 211 -23.47 -1.71 0.11
C ILE A 211 -24.39 -0.62 -0.43
N ASP A 212 -25.55 -1.01 -0.97
CA ASP A 212 -26.68 -0.14 -1.32
C ASP A 212 -27.33 0.48 -0.05
N GLY A 213 -26.51 0.94 0.88
CA GLY A 213 -26.90 1.63 2.09
C GLY A 213 -26.62 3.12 1.94
N PHE A 214 -27.68 3.91 1.85
CA PHE A 214 -27.64 5.37 1.72
C PHE A 214 -27.09 6.02 3.00
N ALA A 215 -25.77 6.03 3.18
CA ALA A 215 -25.10 6.93 4.09
C ALA A 215 -25.04 8.32 3.44
N PRO A 216 -25.36 9.42 4.15
CA PRO A 216 -25.18 10.75 3.61
C PRO A 216 -23.70 10.95 3.25
N PRO A 217 -23.39 11.53 2.07
CA PRO A 217 -22.02 11.71 1.64
C PRO A 217 -21.29 12.57 2.68
N PRO A 218 -20.08 12.17 3.12
CA PRO A 218 -19.28 13.02 3.97
C PRO A 218 -18.99 14.33 3.23
N PRO A 219 -18.83 15.45 3.95
CA PRO A 219 -18.61 16.75 3.33
C PRO A 219 -17.43 16.66 2.37
N ALA A 220 -17.66 17.09 1.14
CA ALA A 220 -16.65 17.09 0.09
C ALA A 220 -15.36 17.76 0.60
N SER A 221 -14.21 17.17 0.26
CA SER A 221 -12.93 17.85 0.42
C SER A 221 -13.02 19.21 -0.29
N THR A 222 -12.65 20.29 0.40
CA THR A 222 -12.85 21.66 -0.09
C THR A 222 -11.94 22.04 -1.26
N THR A 223 -10.89 21.24 -1.52
CA THR A 223 -9.94 21.48 -2.60
C THR A 223 -9.71 20.18 -3.38
N PRO A 224 -10.05 20.13 -4.69
CA PRO A 224 -9.74 18.99 -5.54
C PRO A 224 -8.24 18.71 -5.58
N ALA A 225 -7.86 17.45 -5.83
CA ALA A 225 -6.48 17.17 -6.22
C ALA A 225 -6.14 17.96 -7.49
N GLY A 226 -4.88 18.35 -7.64
CA GLY A 226 -4.41 18.91 -8.91
C GLY A 226 -4.60 17.93 -10.06
N SER A 227 -4.38 18.40 -11.30
CA SER A 227 -4.41 17.52 -12.48
C SER A 227 -3.41 16.36 -12.42
N ASP A 228 -2.42 16.45 -11.53
CA ASP A 228 -1.43 15.42 -11.22
C ASP A 228 -1.86 14.42 -10.13
N GLY A 229 -3.09 14.52 -9.61
CA GLY A 229 -3.60 13.65 -8.55
C GLY A 229 -2.97 13.90 -7.18
N LYS A 230 -2.29 15.04 -6.98
CA LYS A 230 -1.60 15.39 -5.72
C LYS A 230 -2.22 16.62 -5.05
N LYS A 231 -2.19 16.64 -3.71
CA LYS A 231 -2.55 17.81 -2.88
C LYS A 231 -1.34 18.27 -2.08
N SER A 232 -1.31 19.57 -1.75
CA SER A 232 -0.38 20.05 -0.73
C SER A 232 -0.72 19.40 0.60
N LEU A 233 0.29 19.04 1.38
CA LEU A 233 0.11 18.47 2.71
C LEU A 233 -0.64 19.43 3.64
N THR A 234 -0.56 20.75 3.41
CA THR A 234 -1.38 21.74 4.13
C THR A 234 -2.87 21.59 3.87
N ASP A 235 -3.26 21.03 2.72
CA ASP A 235 -4.65 20.86 2.28
C ASP A 235 -5.21 19.47 2.63
N ILE A 236 -4.35 18.55 3.05
CA ILE A 236 -4.72 17.20 3.49
C ILE A 236 -5.08 17.25 4.97
N LYS A 237 -6.16 16.56 5.36
CA LYS A 237 -6.45 16.34 6.79
C LYS A 237 -5.62 15.15 7.27
N PHE A 238 -4.67 15.40 8.17
CA PHE A 238 -3.82 14.36 8.75
C PHE A 238 -3.51 14.65 10.22
N ASP A 239 -3.32 13.57 10.97
CA ASP A 239 -2.65 13.58 12.26
C ASP A 239 -1.20 13.10 12.07
N ALA A 240 -0.30 13.63 12.87
CA ALA A 240 1.11 13.23 12.88
C ALA A 240 1.49 12.71 14.25
N TYR A 241 2.25 11.63 14.28
CA TYR A 241 2.73 10.99 15.49
C TYR A 241 4.23 10.72 15.35
N ASP A 242 4.92 10.54 16.47
CA ASP A 242 6.18 9.81 16.45
C ASP A 242 5.92 8.29 16.39
N VAL A 243 6.98 7.48 16.24
CA VAL A 243 6.85 6.03 16.15
C VAL A 243 6.33 5.36 17.42
N THR A 244 6.33 6.08 18.56
CA THR A 244 5.77 5.59 19.84
C THR A 244 4.26 5.84 19.96
N GLY A 245 3.68 6.57 19.00
CA GLY A 245 2.26 6.93 19.00
C GLY A 245 1.95 8.22 19.75
N LYS A 246 2.97 9.01 20.13
CA LYS A 246 2.74 10.33 20.71
C LYS A 246 2.42 11.33 19.61
N LEU A 247 1.36 12.10 19.81
CA LEU A 247 0.93 13.13 18.87
C LEU A 247 2.00 14.23 18.73
N VAL A 248 2.32 14.57 17.49
CA VAL A 248 3.19 15.69 17.10
C VAL A 248 2.30 16.81 16.55
N TYR A 249 2.49 18.03 17.02
CA TYR A 249 1.68 19.16 16.56
C TYR A 249 1.84 19.37 15.06
N ARG A 250 0.73 19.68 14.39
CA ARG A 250 0.69 19.82 12.92
C ARG A 250 1.73 20.82 12.39
N SER A 251 1.92 21.97 13.05
CA SER A 251 2.91 22.98 12.63
C SER A 251 4.35 22.45 12.71
N GLU A 252 4.66 21.71 13.76
CA GLU A 252 5.96 21.04 13.94
C GLU A 252 6.14 19.94 12.89
N ALA A 253 5.13 19.09 12.70
CA ALA A 253 5.15 18.04 11.68
C ALA A 253 5.38 18.63 10.27
N LEU A 254 4.64 19.67 9.89
CA LEU A 254 4.84 20.37 8.61
C LEU A 254 6.26 20.92 8.46
N THR A 255 6.84 21.47 9.53
CA THR A 255 8.22 21.98 9.53
C THR A 255 9.21 20.85 9.27
N ARG A 256 9.08 19.71 9.97
CA ARG A 256 9.95 18.54 9.77
C ARG A 256 9.79 17.93 8.38
N LEU A 257 8.57 17.82 7.88
CA LEU A 257 8.30 17.23 6.56
C LEU A 257 8.77 18.16 5.42
N LYS A 258 8.73 19.48 5.60
CA LYS A 258 9.32 20.47 4.67
C LYS A 258 10.85 20.43 4.65
N ALA A 259 11.49 20.05 5.76
CA ALA A 259 12.92 19.77 5.75
C ALA A 259 13.26 18.53 4.88
N GLY A 260 12.25 17.75 4.52
CA GLY A 260 12.37 16.53 3.72
C GLY A 260 12.74 15.32 4.58
N GLY A 261 12.90 14.18 3.90
CA GLY A 261 13.37 12.95 4.52
C GLY A 261 12.33 11.84 4.55
N LEU A 262 12.63 10.82 5.34
CA LEU A 262 11.82 9.61 5.44
C LEU A 262 10.61 9.86 6.36
N ALA A 263 9.46 9.31 5.98
CA ALA A 263 8.26 9.30 6.80
C ALA A 263 7.49 7.99 6.60
N ILE A 264 6.64 7.67 7.57
CA ILE A 264 5.73 6.53 7.53
C ILE A 264 4.32 7.07 7.25
N VAL A 265 3.64 6.54 6.24
CA VAL A 265 2.28 6.94 5.88
C VAL A 265 1.31 5.79 6.13
N ALA A 266 0.30 6.04 6.96
CA ALA A 266 -0.81 5.16 7.25
C ALA A 266 -2.10 5.75 6.67
N GLY A 267 -2.66 5.09 5.66
CA GLY A 267 -3.82 5.60 4.94
C GLY A 267 -5.15 5.43 5.68
N ASP A 268 -5.31 4.41 6.51
CA ASP A 268 -6.62 3.97 6.97
C ASP A 268 -7.20 4.75 8.17
N ASN A 269 -6.75 6.01 8.38
CA ASN A 269 -7.07 6.84 9.55
C ASN A 269 -6.75 6.19 10.90
N ARG A 270 -5.89 5.17 10.92
CA ARG A 270 -5.47 4.48 12.14
C ARG A 270 -3.96 4.56 12.28
N PHE A 271 -3.50 4.75 13.52
CA PHE A 271 -2.09 4.61 13.83
C PHE A 271 -1.68 3.14 13.62
N PRO A 272 -0.57 2.85 12.90
CA PRO A 272 -0.15 1.48 12.63
C PRO A 272 0.08 0.67 13.92
N ASP A 273 -0.16 -0.63 13.84
CA ASP A 273 0.17 -1.54 14.94
C ASP A 273 1.66 -1.47 15.28
N GLU A 274 1.99 -1.61 16.56
CA GLU A 274 3.35 -1.52 17.09
C GLU A 274 4.34 -2.42 16.34
N ASN A 275 3.93 -3.63 15.92
CA ASN A 275 4.79 -4.57 15.20
C ASN A 275 5.27 -4.04 13.84
N TYR A 276 4.55 -3.10 13.22
CA TYR A 276 5.04 -2.41 12.03
C TYR A 276 6.12 -1.39 12.36
N LEU A 277 6.07 -0.79 13.55
CA LEU A 277 6.88 0.37 13.92
C LEU A 277 8.16 0.00 14.66
N ARG A 278 8.26 -1.20 15.24
CA ARG A 278 9.42 -1.68 16.04
C ARG A 278 10.77 -1.52 15.37
N ALA A 279 10.85 -1.69 14.05
CA ALA A 279 12.10 -1.55 13.32
C ALA A 279 12.49 -0.10 13.02
N PHE A 280 11.56 0.85 13.09
CA PHE A 280 11.80 2.20 12.63
C PHE A 280 12.51 3.04 13.68
N ARG A 281 13.36 3.97 13.22
CA ARG A 281 14.02 4.93 14.10
C ARG A 281 13.00 5.85 14.77
N GLU A 282 13.31 6.28 15.99
CA GLU A 282 12.43 7.12 16.81
C GLU A 282 12.18 8.53 16.25
N ASP A 283 13.06 9.01 15.36
CA ASP A 283 12.97 10.35 14.78
C ASP A 283 11.98 10.47 13.61
N LEU A 284 11.46 9.34 13.11
CA LEU A 284 10.52 9.34 12.00
C LEU A 284 9.11 9.80 12.41
N LEU A 285 8.47 10.51 11.50
CA LEU A 285 7.06 10.87 11.62
C LEU A 285 6.15 9.81 11.00
N VAL A 286 5.07 9.49 11.70
CA VAL A 286 3.95 8.69 11.21
C VAL A 286 2.79 9.62 10.86
N ILE A 287 2.47 9.72 9.58
CA ILE A 287 1.36 10.50 9.04
C ILE A 287 0.15 9.58 8.89
N VAL A 288 -0.95 9.93 9.53
CA VAL A 288 -2.22 9.18 9.49
C VAL A 288 -3.26 10.00 8.76
N SER A 289 -3.79 9.51 7.63
CA SER A 289 -4.83 10.21 6.87
C SER A 289 -5.61 9.31 5.91
N GLY A 290 -6.94 9.38 5.99
CA GLY A 290 -7.92 8.71 5.14
C GLY A 290 -7.81 9.05 3.65
N GLU A 291 -7.22 10.20 3.32
CA GLU A 291 -6.98 10.62 1.93
C GLU A 291 -5.80 9.88 1.29
N LEU A 292 -5.00 9.17 2.09
CA LEU A 292 -3.80 8.44 1.67
C LEU A 292 -4.04 6.91 1.54
N VAL A 293 -5.31 6.47 1.48
CA VAL A 293 -5.69 5.08 1.13
C VAL A 293 -5.80 4.93 -0.37
N PHE A 294 -5.10 3.94 -0.94
CA PHE A 294 -5.19 3.61 -2.36
C PHE A 294 -5.83 2.23 -2.54
N GLN A 295 -6.62 2.09 -3.61
CA GLN A 295 -7.34 0.85 -3.88
C GLN A 295 -6.38 -0.32 -4.16
N PRO A 296 -6.75 -1.55 -3.76
CA PRO A 296 -6.00 -2.73 -4.13
C PRO A 296 -5.84 -2.91 -5.65
N GLY A 297 -4.67 -3.39 -6.07
CA GLY A 297 -4.33 -3.60 -7.48
C GLY A 297 -4.04 -2.33 -8.29
N GLN A 298 -4.05 -1.16 -7.66
CA GLN A 298 -3.50 0.07 -8.25
C GLN A 298 -2.01 0.17 -7.89
N PRO A 299 -1.15 0.57 -8.85
CA PRO A 299 0.25 0.85 -8.56
C PRO A 299 0.36 1.82 -7.39
N ASN A 300 1.29 1.55 -6.46
CA ASN A 300 1.53 2.46 -5.35
C ASN A 300 2.00 3.82 -5.91
N PRO A 301 1.27 4.92 -5.69
CA PRO A 301 1.65 6.22 -6.25
C PRO A 301 2.87 6.85 -5.57
N PHE A 302 3.34 6.27 -4.45
CA PHE A 302 4.62 6.64 -3.84
C PHE A 302 5.81 5.90 -4.44
N ASP A 303 5.58 4.79 -5.15
CA ASP A 303 6.65 4.15 -5.88
C ASP A 303 6.94 5.05 -7.09
N ARG A 304 8.21 5.42 -7.29
CA ARG A 304 8.61 6.02 -8.57
C ARG A 304 8.15 5.08 -9.67
N ALA A 305 7.57 5.64 -10.73
CA ALA A 305 7.23 4.86 -11.92
C ALA A 305 8.48 4.11 -12.37
N THR A 306 8.58 2.84 -11.97
CA THR A 306 9.64 1.97 -12.45
C THR A 306 9.35 1.82 -13.93
N GLY A 307 10.34 2.08 -14.78
CA GLY A 307 10.19 1.88 -16.22
C GLY A 307 9.55 0.51 -16.45
N LYS A 308 8.42 0.50 -17.16
CA LYS A 308 7.56 -0.62 -17.57
C LYS A 308 7.81 -1.95 -16.81
N PRO A 309 6.85 -2.45 -16.00
CA PRO A 309 7.05 -3.67 -15.19
C PRO A 309 7.63 -4.78 -16.05
N ALA A 310 8.65 -5.47 -15.53
CA ALA A 310 9.20 -6.66 -16.16
C ALA A 310 8.02 -7.59 -16.48
N ALA A 311 7.92 -8.02 -17.75
CA ALA A 311 6.87 -8.93 -18.17
C ALA A 311 6.83 -10.09 -17.18
N ALA A 312 5.68 -10.29 -16.53
CA ALA A 312 5.52 -11.35 -15.54
C ALA A 312 6.12 -12.64 -16.10
N GLY A 313 7.08 -13.23 -15.37
CA GLY A 313 7.74 -14.45 -15.78
C GLY A 313 6.69 -15.45 -16.27
N GLN A 314 6.92 -16.04 -17.45
CA GLN A 314 5.98 -16.91 -18.14
C GLN A 314 5.34 -17.88 -17.14
N LEU A 315 4.07 -17.64 -16.81
CA LEU A 315 3.25 -18.62 -16.13
C LEU A 315 3.25 -19.88 -16.98
N VAL A 316 3.47 -21.02 -16.34
CA VAL A 316 3.39 -22.36 -16.91
C VAL A 316 2.18 -22.41 -17.85
N LYS A 317 2.44 -22.67 -19.13
CA LYS A 317 1.39 -22.79 -20.16
C LYS A 317 0.30 -23.72 -19.63
N PRO A 318 -0.97 -23.31 -19.60
CA PRO A 318 -2.06 -24.24 -19.31
C PRO A 318 -1.99 -25.40 -20.30
N VAL A 319 -2.11 -26.63 -19.78
CA VAL A 319 -2.21 -27.85 -20.58
C VAL A 319 -3.33 -27.64 -21.60
N PRO A 320 -3.10 -27.89 -22.91
CA PRO A 320 -4.13 -27.69 -23.92
C PRO A 320 -5.37 -28.51 -23.57
N GLN A 321 -6.50 -27.83 -23.36
CA GLN A 321 -7.77 -28.52 -23.38
C GLN A 321 -8.05 -28.96 -24.83
N PRO A 322 -8.61 -30.17 -25.04
CA PRO A 322 -8.94 -30.65 -26.37
C PRO A 322 -9.94 -29.69 -27.03
N VAL A 323 -9.54 -29.15 -28.19
CA VAL A 323 -10.35 -28.25 -29.01
C VAL A 323 -11.48 -29.08 -29.63
N ILE A 324 -12.72 -28.85 -29.18
CA ILE A 324 -13.91 -29.29 -29.91
C ILE A 324 -14.03 -28.34 -31.11
N GLY A 325 -13.87 -28.87 -32.32
CA GLY A 325 -13.88 -28.09 -33.55
C GLY A 325 -15.22 -27.39 -33.77
N ILE A 326 -15.21 -26.06 -33.75
CA ILE A 326 -16.34 -25.23 -34.17
C ILE A 326 -16.02 -24.72 -35.58
N ALA A 327 -16.96 -24.92 -36.51
CA ALA A 327 -16.82 -24.54 -37.92
C ALA A 327 -16.61 -23.02 -38.10
N ALA A 328 -15.86 -22.66 -39.14
CA ALA A 328 -15.45 -21.28 -39.43
C ALA A 328 -16.66 -20.33 -39.64
N PRO A 329 -16.63 -19.11 -39.08
CA PRO A 329 -17.69 -18.12 -39.31
C PRO A 329 -17.57 -17.46 -40.69
N ALA A 330 -18.72 -17.17 -41.29
CA ALA A 330 -18.83 -16.46 -42.56
C ALA A 330 -18.36 -15.01 -42.47
N VAL A 331 -17.72 -14.53 -43.55
CA VAL A 331 -17.22 -13.16 -43.71
C VAL A 331 -18.38 -12.18 -43.87
N ILE A 332 -18.55 -11.25 -42.92
CA ILE A 332 -19.56 -10.19 -42.99
C ILE A 332 -18.90 -8.88 -43.46
N LYS A 333 -19.38 -8.33 -44.58
CA LYS A 333 -19.00 -6.99 -45.07
C LYS A 333 -19.79 -5.91 -44.32
N ARG A 334 -19.08 -4.90 -43.80
CA ARG A 334 -19.69 -3.69 -43.22
C ARG A 334 -20.45 -2.90 -44.29
N VAL A 335 -21.71 -2.57 -44.01
CA VAL A 335 -22.46 -1.53 -44.72
C VAL A 335 -22.47 -0.30 -43.82
N GLN A 336 -21.89 0.81 -44.27
CA GLN A 336 -22.05 2.12 -43.64
C GLN A 336 -23.37 2.71 -44.14
N ILE A 337 -24.30 2.99 -43.22
CA ILE A 337 -25.49 3.78 -43.50
C ILE A 337 -25.17 5.22 -43.11
N GLN A 338 -25.15 6.10 -44.11
CA GLN A 338 -25.03 7.54 -43.96
C GLN A 338 -26.44 8.07 -43.66
N ILE A 339 -26.62 8.68 -42.49
CA ILE A 339 -27.88 9.35 -42.14
C ILE A 339 -27.70 10.83 -42.50
N GLU A 340 -28.40 11.29 -43.54
CA GLU A 340 -28.56 12.71 -43.81
C GLU A 340 -29.71 13.24 -42.93
N ASN A 341 -29.44 14.35 -42.25
CA ASN A 341 -30.41 15.08 -41.41
C ASN A 341 -31.35 15.93 -42.26
#